data_AF-A0AAV7MVW2-F1
#
_entry.id   AF-A0AAV7MVW2-F1
#
_cell.length_a   1.000
_cell.length_b   1.000
_cell.length_c   1.000
_cell.angle_alpha   90.00
_cell.angle_beta   90.00
_cell.angle_gamma   90.00
#
_symmetry.space_group_name_H-M   'P 1'
#
loop_
_entity.id
_entity.type
_entity.pdbx_description
1 polymer ?
#
loop_
_entity_poly.entity_id
_entity_poly.type
_entity_poly.pdbx_seq_one_letter_code
_entity_poly.pdbx_strand_id
1 'polypeptide(L)'
;LANYSAFLTVFKQMFERPGVEAAAEEALCDIQQGNQDVLQYITRFKQLAAETSWVERTFVTLFRRGLREEIKDELVHSSPACSLKELMDQSMNIEYRLRERKMERRRTRAP
;
A
#
# COMPACT_ATOMS: atom_id res chain seq x y z
N LEU A 1 -19.31 12.04 -32.68
CA LEU A 1 -19.30 11.76 -31.22
C LEU A 1 -20.01 10.45 -30.86
N ALA A 2 -21.15 10.10 -31.48
CA ALA A 2 -21.88 8.84 -31.20
C ALA A 2 -21.03 7.55 -31.36
N ASN A 3 -20.04 7.58 -32.25
CA ASN A 3 -19.25 6.39 -32.59
C ASN A 3 -18.12 6.13 -31.58
N TYR A 4 -17.63 7.19 -30.91
CA TYR A 4 -16.54 7.08 -29.93
C TYR A 4 -17.03 6.54 -28.59
N SER A 5 -18.18 7.03 -28.10
CA SER A 5 -18.81 6.50 -26.89
C SER A 5 -19.24 5.03 -27.08
N ALA A 6 -19.82 4.68 -28.22
CA ALA A 6 -20.18 3.31 -28.54
C ALA A 6 -18.95 2.38 -28.61
N PHE A 7 -17.86 2.85 -29.24
CA PHE A 7 -16.59 2.14 -29.26
C PHE A 7 -16.05 1.90 -27.84
N LEU A 8 -16.03 2.93 -26.97
CA LEU A 8 -15.57 2.78 -25.59
C LEU A 8 -16.43 1.79 -24.79
N THR A 9 -17.75 1.78 -24.99
CA THR A 9 -18.63 0.81 -24.32
C THR A 9 -18.32 -0.61 -24.74
N VAL A 10 -18.22 -0.89 -26.05
CA VAL A 10 -17.91 -2.24 -26.54
C VAL A 10 -16.48 -2.65 -26.15
N PHE A 11 -15.53 -1.73 -26.24
CA PHE A 11 -14.14 -1.96 -25.83
C PHE A 11 -14.06 -2.31 -24.33
N LYS A 12 -14.74 -1.54 -23.47
CA LYS A 12 -14.86 -1.87 -22.04
C LYS A 12 -15.51 -3.23 -21.83
N GLN A 13 -16.63 -3.53 -22.49
CA GLN A 13 -17.28 -4.85 -22.35
C GLN A 13 -16.41 -6.02 -22.80
N MET A 14 -15.52 -5.82 -23.77
CA MET A 14 -14.69 -6.87 -24.35
C MET A 14 -13.36 -7.05 -23.60
N PHE A 15 -12.86 -6.00 -22.94
CA PHE A 15 -11.55 -5.97 -22.27
C PHE A 15 -11.60 -5.75 -20.76
N GLU A 16 -12.64 -5.11 -20.20
CA GLU A 16 -12.87 -5.12 -18.75
C GLU A 16 -13.26 -6.52 -18.33
N ARG A 17 -12.47 -7.09 -17.41
CA ARG A 17 -12.76 -8.39 -16.83
C ARG A 17 -13.81 -8.18 -15.73
N PRO A 18 -15.04 -8.70 -15.87
CA PRO A 18 -16.04 -8.56 -14.84
C PRO A 18 -15.53 -9.19 -13.53
N GLY A 19 -15.61 -8.42 -12.44
CA GLY A 19 -15.21 -8.85 -11.10
C GLY A 19 -13.75 -8.59 -10.70
N VAL A 20 -12.89 -8.07 -11.58
CA VAL A 20 -11.51 -7.70 -11.20
C VAL A 20 -11.49 -6.59 -10.17
N GLU A 21 -12.28 -5.53 -10.37
CA GLU A 21 -12.36 -4.42 -9.41
C GLU A 21 -12.85 -4.90 -8.03
N ALA A 22 -13.96 -5.65 -7.97
CA ALA A 22 -14.48 -6.17 -6.70
C ALA A 22 -13.48 -7.11 -5.98
N ALA A 23 -12.78 -7.97 -6.71
CA ALA A 23 -11.74 -8.83 -6.15
C ALA A 23 -10.53 -8.02 -5.65
N ALA A 24 -10.14 -6.97 -6.37
CA ALA A 24 -9.05 -6.07 -5.96
C ALA A 24 -9.43 -5.25 -4.73
N GLU A 25 -10.68 -4.79 -4.62
CA GLU A 25 -11.23 -4.10 -3.46
C GLU A 25 -11.24 -4.99 -2.21
N GLU A 26 -11.69 -6.24 -2.35
CA GLU A 26 -11.66 -7.24 -1.27
C GLU A 26 -10.21 -7.53 -0.85
N ALA A 27 -9.32 -7.75 -1.83
CA ALA A 27 -7.90 -7.96 -1.56
C ALA A 27 -7.22 -6.75 -0.90
N LEU A 28 -7.59 -5.51 -1.24
CA LEU A 28 -7.11 -4.29 -0.58
C LEU A 28 -7.64 -4.16 0.85
N CYS A 29 -8.83 -4.66 1.13
CA CYS A 29 -9.34 -4.69 2.49
C CYS A 29 -8.51 -5.65 3.35
N ASP A 30 -8.17 -6.81 2.82
CA ASP A 30 -7.52 -7.87 3.59
C ASP A 30 -5.99 -7.81 3.56
N ILE A 31 -5.39 -6.95 2.74
CA ILE A 31 -3.94 -6.86 2.62
C ILE A 31 -3.30 -6.45 3.95
N GLN A 32 -2.32 -7.24 4.38
CA GLN A 32 -1.46 -6.97 5.53
C GLN A 32 -0.01 -7.06 5.09
N GLN A 33 0.85 -6.21 5.65
CA GLN A 33 2.30 -6.28 5.49
C GLN A 33 2.84 -7.62 6.01
N GLY A 34 2.30 -8.11 7.14
CA GLY A 34 2.76 -9.34 7.77
C GLY A 34 4.27 -9.33 8.00
N ASN A 35 4.96 -10.42 7.67
CA ASN A 35 6.41 -10.53 7.83
C ASN A 35 7.22 -9.91 6.67
N GLN A 36 6.57 -9.38 5.65
CA GLN A 36 7.24 -8.81 4.48
C GLN A 36 7.89 -7.48 4.81
N ASP A 37 8.91 -7.11 4.03
CA ASP A 37 9.45 -5.75 4.07
C ASP A 37 8.43 -4.74 3.52
N VAL A 38 8.62 -3.47 3.90
CA VAL A 38 7.70 -2.40 3.50
C VAL A 38 7.64 -2.24 1.98
N LEU A 39 8.75 -2.43 1.27
CA LEU A 39 8.80 -2.25 -0.18
C LEU A 39 7.97 -3.32 -0.92
N GLN A 40 8.05 -4.58 -0.50
CA GLN A 40 7.19 -5.66 -1.00
C GLN A 40 5.71 -5.35 -0.75
N TYR A 41 5.37 -4.90 0.46
CA TYR A 41 4.01 -4.51 0.80
C TYR A 41 3.50 -3.34 -0.06
N ILE A 42 4.31 -2.29 -0.25
CA ILE A 42 4.00 -1.16 -1.14
C ILE A 42 3.72 -1.64 -2.57
N THR A 43 4.55 -2.55 -3.08
CA THR A 43 4.43 -3.05 -4.45
C THR A 43 3.10 -3.77 -4.65
N ARG A 44 2.76 -4.69 -3.74
CA ARG A 44 1.49 -5.41 -3.78
C ARG A 44 0.30 -4.47 -3.60
N PHE A 45 0.38 -3.51 -2.68
CA PHE A 45 -0.67 -2.54 -2.45
C PHE A 45 -0.94 -1.69 -3.70
N LYS A 46 0.12 -1.21 -4.38
CA LYS A 46 -0.03 -0.43 -5.62
C LYS A 46 -0.61 -1.24 -6.77
N GLN A 47 -0.27 -2.53 -6.88
CA GLN A 47 -0.85 -3.42 -7.88
C GLN A 47 -2.37 -3.52 -7.70
N LEU A 48 -2.85 -3.78 -6.49
CA LEU A 48 -4.28 -3.86 -6.22
C LEU A 48 -4.97 -2.49 -6.35
N ALA A 49 -4.35 -1.42 -5.85
CA ALA A 49 -4.91 -0.07 -5.95
C ALA A 49 -5.13 0.38 -7.40
N ALA A 50 -4.25 -0.03 -8.33
CA ALA A 50 -4.37 0.27 -9.75
C ALA A 50 -5.60 -0.38 -10.43
N GLU A 51 -6.16 -1.42 -9.82
CA GLU A 51 -7.34 -2.13 -10.31
C GLU A 51 -8.65 -1.60 -9.69
N THR A 52 -8.58 -0.56 -8.84
CA THR A 52 -9.73 0.02 -8.14
C THR A 52 -9.94 1.49 -8.46
N SER A 53 -11.19 1.93 -8.40
CA SER A 53 -11.57 3.34 -8.61
C SER A 53 -11.65 4.17 -7.31
N TRP A 54 -10.95 3.74 -6.25
CA TRP A 54 -11.03 4.39 -4.93
C TRP A 54 -10.26 5.72 -4.85
N VAL A 55 -10.69 6.56 -3.90
CA VAL A 55 -10.06 7.84 -3.62
C VAL A 55 -8.80 7.68 -2.76
N GLU A 56 -7.83 8.59 -2.92
CA GLU A 56 -6.53 8.51 -2.22
C GLU A 56 -6.67 8.43 -0.69
N ARG A 57 -7.63 9.13 -0.10
CA ARG A 57 -7.90 9.07 1.35
C ARG A 57 -8.22 7.67 1.85
N THR A 58 -8.92 6.88 1.03
CA THR A 58 -9.21 5.48 1.33
C THR A 58 -7.92 4.66 1.30
N PHE A 59 -7.07 4.87 0.29
CA PHE A 59 -5.78 4.19 0.20
C PHE A 59 -4.87 4.51 1.39
N VAL A 60 -4.80 5.78 1.82
CA VAL A 60 -4.02 6.17 3.02
C VAL A 60 -4.50 5.39 4.24
N THR A 61 -5.82 5.30 4.44
CA THR A 61 -6.43 4.61 5.57
C THR A 61 -6.13 3.11 5.55
N LEU A 62 -6.33 2.46 4.40
CA LEU A 62 -6.10 1.03 4.24
C LEU A 62 -4.62 0.67 4.31
N PHE A 63 -3.75 1.46 3.66
CA PHE A 63 -2.32 1.26 3.71
C PHE A 63 -1.84 1.30 5.16
N ARG A 64 -2.24 2.33 5.93
CA ARG A 64 -1.90 2.45 7.36
C ARG A 64 -2.43 1.28 8.18
N ARG A 65 -3.65 0.80 7.89
CA ARG A 65 -4.24 -0.35 8.59
C ARG A 65 -3.44 -1.63 8.38
N GLY A 66 -2.96 -1.88 7.16
CA GLY A 66 -2.22 -3.10 6.83
C GLY A 66 -0.74 -3.10 7.24
N LEU A 67 -0.17 -1.96 7.68
CA LEU A 67 1.22 -1.93 8.18
C LEU A 67 1.39 -2.79 9.44
N ARG A 68 2.60 -3.28 9.68
CA ARG A 68 2.97 -3.92 10.95
C ARG A 68 2.87 -2.94 12.12
N GLU A 69 2.54 -3.47 13.29
CA GLU A 69 2.43 -2.70 14.54
C GLU A 69 3.71 -1.91 14.85
N GLU A 70 4.90 -2.51 14.73
CA GLU A 70 6.18 -1.81 14.97
C GLU A 70 6.34 -0.53 14.12
N ILE A 71 5.80 -0.52 12.90
CA ILE A 71 5.85 0.66 12.03
C ILE A 71 4.76 1.65 12.39
N LYS A 72 3.57 1.18 12.74
CA LYS A 72 2.46 2.01 13.22
C LYS A 72 2.84 2.78 14.49
N ASP A 73 3.54 2.13 15.41
CA ASP A 73 4.03 2.73 16.66
C ASP A 73 4.98 3.89 16.38
N GLU A 74 5.95 3.71 15.47
CA GLU A 74 6.89 4.77 15.08
C GLU A 74 6.21 5.89 14.26
N LEU A 75 5.16 5.57 13.50
CA LEU A 75 4.39 6.57 12.76
C LEU A 75 3.64 7.54 13.68
N VAL A 76 3.27 7.13 14.90
CA VAL A 76 2.63 8.03 15.89
C VAL A 76 3.57 9.17 16.29
N HIS A 77 4.88 8.93 16.27
CA HIS A 77 5.91 9.92 16.59
C HIS A 77 6.36 10.75 15.39
N SER A 78 5.87 10.43 14.19
CA SER A 78 6.21 11.10 12.94
C SER A 78 5.19 12.19 12.59
N SER A 79 5.59 13.16 11.77
CA SER A 79 4.64 14.12 11.21
C SER A 79 3.54 13.40 10.42
N PRO A 80 2.25 13.79 10.56
CA PRO A 80 1.17 13.17 9.81
C PRO A 80 1.42 13.25 8.29
N ALA A 81 1.33 12.11 7.61
CA ALA A 81 1.42 12.07 6.16
C ALA A 81 0.17 12.69 5.51
N CYS A 82 0.38 13.56 4.52
CA CYS A 82 -0.69 14.24 3.77
C CYS A 82 -1.07 13.49 2.48
N SER A 83 -0.30 12.49 2.07
CA SER A 83 -0.52 11.71 0.85
C SER A 83 -0.15 10.24 1.04
N LEU A 84 -0.64 9.38 0.14
CA LEU A 84 -0.26 7.96 0.16
C LEU A 84 1.25 7.80 -0.06
N LYS A 85 1.82 8.58 -0.99
CA LYS A 85 3.25 8.54 -1.28
C LYS A 85 4.09 8.89 -0.06
N GLU A 86 3.72 9.96 0.65
CA GLU A 86 4.43 10.37 1.86
C GLU A 86 4.36 9.29 2.95
N LEU A 87 3.20 8.67 3.15
CA LEU A 87 3.04 7.57 4.10
C LEU A 87 3.92 6.36 3.74
N MET A 88 4.01 6.03 2.45
CA MET A 88 4.89 4.97 1.94
C MET A 88 6.36 5.30 2.21
N ASP A 89 6.80 6.52 1.91
CA ASP A 89 8.17 6.98 2.11
C ASP A 89 8.55 7.00 3.61
N GLN A 90 7.65 7.49 4.47
CA GLN A 90 7.82 7.45 5.93
C GLN A 90 7.97 6.01 6.44
N SER A 91 7.10 5.10 5.98
CA SER A 91 7.13 3.70 6.40
C SER A 91 8.44 3.00 6.02
N MET A 92 8.99 3.29 4.84
CA MET A 92 10.30 2.75 4.41
C MET A 92 11.44 3.28 5.30
N ASN A 93 11.44 4.58 5.59
CA ASN A 93 12.46 5.20 6.46
C ASN A 93 12.42 4.64 7.88
N ILE A 94 11.21 4.41 8.42
CA ILE A 94 11.02 3.77 9.71
C ILE A 94 11.58 2.35 9.71
N GLU A 95 11.24 1.52 8.71
CA GLU A 95 11.76 0.15 8.63
C GLU A 95 13.29 0.12 8.55
N TYR A 96 13.88 1.04 7.77
CA TYR A 96 15.33 1.20 7.69
C TYR A 96 15.95 1.48 9.07
N ARG A 97 15.43 2.46 9.80
CA ARG A 97 15.92 2.84 11.15
C ARG A 97 15.74 1.72 12.16
N LEU A 98 14.61 1.01 12.15
CA LEU A 98 14.37 -0.15 13.00
C LEU A 98 15.38 -1.26 12.73
N ARG A 99 15.68 -1.51 11.45
CA ARG A 99 16.69 -2.50 11.04
C ARG A 99 18.09 -2.12 11.50
N GLU A 100 18.50 -0.86 11.33
CA GLU A 100 19.78 -0.34 11.84
C GLU A 100 19.87 -0.53 13.35
N ARG A 101 18.85 -0.11 14.11
CA ARG A 101 18.84 -0.22 15.56
C ARG A 101 18.93 -1.67 16.04
N LYS A 102 18.29 -2.59 15.32
CA LYS A 102 18.39 -4.03 15.59
C LYS A 102 19.80 -4.56 15.34
N MET A 103 20.49 -4.09 14.29
CA MET A 103 21.88 -4.45 14.02
C MET A 103 22.84 -3.90 15.08
N GLU A 104 22.68 -2.64 15.50
CA GLU A 104 23.47 -2.04 16.58
C GLU A 104 23.35 -2.84 17.89
N ARG A 105 22.12 -3.16 18.30
CA ARG A 105 21.85 -3.94 19.52
C ARG A 105 22.44 -5.35 19.46
N ARG A 106 22.55 -5.95 18.27
CA ARG A 106 23.22 -7.25 18.08
C ARG A 106 24.74 -7.12 18.24
N ARG A 107 25.32 -6.05 17.70
CA ARG A 107 26.76 -5.78 17.82
C ARG A 107 27.18 -5.49 19.26
N THR A 108 26.41 -4.70 20.01
CA THR A 108 26.72 -4.39 21.41
C THR A 108 26.46 -5.56 22.37
N ARG A 109 25.72 -6.58 21.95
CA ARG A 109 25.47 -7.82 22.72
C ARG A 109 26.40 -8.97 22.35
N ALA A 110 27.22 -8.83 21.31
CA ALA A 110 28.24 -9.82 20.99
C ALA A 110 29.40 -9.70 22.01
N PRO A 111 29.90 -10.83 22.55
CA PRO A 111 30.97 -10.84 23.54
C PRO A 111 32.31 -10.32 23.01
#